data_AF-A0A8B3RMF3-F1
#
_entry.id   AF-A0A8B3RMF3-F1
#
_cell.length_a   1.000
_cell.length_b   1.000
_cell.length_c   1.000
_cell.angle_alpha   90.00
_cell.angle_beta   90.00
_cell.angle_gamma   90.00
#
_symmetry.space_group_name_H-M   'P 1'
#
loop_
_entity.id
_entity.type
_entity.pdbx_description
1 polymer ?
#
loop_
_entity_poly.entity_id
_entity_poly.type
_entity_poly.pdbx_seq_one_letter_code
_entity_poly.pdbx_strand_id
1 'polypeptide(L)'
;MDEFYGEWDAIPVDIHESRRNSYPLLQSHLRQKASQMMRRCARAHIPYVYCGSTALRLLGAETPEDLSGPGNAWDNAPPRTLKHSGDILHVVVHAPGERKTLPGVHMHVWKGLAPDSIQQFANGVQCLRPAAAWSSVAMDATMLQLIQIAESMERYGLATLADLRAFAGAHRFQGKRRCLRALSIARTGSASVKETELRVRLELRGLPAFAINYAVTGSAYDSRAEHTVDLAIAQYRVGLEYQGDQHRSDYRQYRRDRDKLGALAALGWTVFEVTQADLNSEEALDRLAMRVACVIAQQTGRDPHVARLTYARIGQAR
;
A
#
# COMPACT_ATOMS: atom_id res chain seq x y z
N MET A 1 25.44 3.46 40.89
CA MET A 1 24.12 2.84 41.12
C MET A 1 23.24 3.28 39.96
N ASP A 2 23.60 3.04 38.71
CA ASP A 2 23.77 1.76 37.98
C ASP A 2 22.55 0.82 38.01
N GLU A 3 21.94 0.76 36.83
CA GLU A 3 21.18 -0.32 36.13
C GLU A 3 19.88 -0.83 36.77
N PHE A 4 18.74 -0.97 36.08
CA PHE A 4 18.48 -1.64 34.80
C PHE A 4 17.20 -1.08 34.13
N TYR A 5 17.30 -0.53 32.91
CA TYR A 5 16.16 -0.43 31.99
C TYR A 5 16.10 -1.76 31.22
N GLY A 6 15.29 -2.71 31.71
CA GLY A 6 15.20 -4.06 31.14
C GLY A 6 14.50 -4.10 29.78
N GLU A 7 15.23 -4.48 28.74
CA GLU A 7 14.93 -5.50 27.70
C GLU A 7 13.52 -5.67 27.09
N TRP A 8 12.58 -4.73 27.24
CA TRP A 8 11.19 -4.86 26.73
C TRP A 8 10.82 -3.94 25.56
N ASP A 9 11.79 -3.24 24.96
CA ASP A 9 11.59 -2.40 23.76
C ASP A 9 12.11 -3.03 22.45
N ALA A 10 12.63 -4.26 22.50
CA ALA A 10 13.15 -4.94 21.31
C ALA A 10 12.08 -5.85 20.68
N ILE A 11 11.36 -5.32 19.69
CA ILE A 11 10.74 -6.15 18.65
C ILE A 11 11.90 -6.79 17.87
N PRO A 12 11.91 -8.11 17.58
CA PRO A 12 12.97 -8.71 16.77
C PRO A 12 13.00 -8.03 15.39
N VAL A 13 14.06 -7.28 15.12
CA VAL A 13 14.36 -6.72 13.81
C VAL A 13 15.44 -7.59 13.18
N ASP A 14 15.07 -8.81 12.76
CA ASP A 14 15.70 -9.39 11.57
C ASP A 14 14.80 -9.07 10.37
N ILE A 15 14.59 -7.77 10.17
CA ILE A 15 14.20 -7.24 8.87
C ILE A 15 15.53 -6.88 8.24
N HIS A 16 16.03 -7.74 7.35
CA HIS A 16 17.14 -7.38 6.47
C HIS A 16 16.90 -5.94 5.99
N GLU A 17 17.86 -5.03 6.25
CA GLU A 17 17.85 -3.67 5.74
C GLU A 17 17.76 -3.75 4.21
N SER A 18 16.54 -3.83 3.70
CA SER A 18 16.31 -3.71 2.28
C SER A 18 16.64 -2.25 1.98
N ARG A 19 17.67 -2.03 1.16
CA ARG A 19 18.08 -0.73 0.61
C ARG A 19 17.00 -0.17 -0.35
N ARG A 20 15.72 -0.24 0.03
CA ARG A 20 14.57 0.19 -0.76
C ARG A 20 13.98 1.44 -0.09
N ASN A 21 13.92 2.53 -0.86
CA ASN A 21 13.44 3.88 -0.55
C ASN A 21 12.11 3.92 0.21
N SER A 22 12.12 3.58 1.50
CA SER A 22 11.01 3.83 2.40
C SER A 22 11.31 5.12 3.14
N TYR A 23 10.42 6.11 3.10
CA TYR A 23 10.60 7.36 3.82
C TYR A 23 10.83 7.07 5.32
N PRO A 24 11.97 7.44 5.93
CA PRO A 24 12.28 7.09 7.32
C PRO A 24 11.21 7.55 8.33
N LEU A 25 10.58 8.69 8.06
CA LEU A 25 9.47 9.23 8.85
C LEU A 25 8.18 8.38 8.76
N LEU A 26 7.94 7.76 7.62
CA LEU A 26 6.80 6.86 7.46
C LEU A 26 7.04 5.56 8.25
N GLN A 27 8.26 5.05 8.24
CA GLN A 27 8.63 3.85 9.00
C GLN A 27 8.56 4.08 10.53
N SER A 28 9.03 5.23 11.03
CA SER A 28 8.92 5.57 12.45
C SER A 28 7.46 5.72 12.89
N HIS A 29 6.63 6.35 12.05
CA HIS A 29 5.18 6.49 12.29
C HIS A 29 4.46 5.14 12.36
N LEU A 30 4.77 4.23 11.44
CA LEU A 30 4.20 2.87 11.46
C LEU A 30 4.61 2.09 12.71
N ARG A 31 5.88 2.20 13.13
CA ARG A 31 6.36 1.63 14.40
C ARG A 31 5.59 2.20 15.60
N GLN A 32 5.40 3.52 15.65
CA GLN A 32 4.64 4.16 16.72
C GLN A 32 3.18 3.65 16.77
N LYS A 33 2.52 3.54 15.60
CA LYS A 33 1.17 2.99 15.49
C LYS A 33 1.09 1.53 15.91
N ALA A 34 2.05 0.71 15.50
CA ALA A 34 2.13 -0.69 15.91
C ALA A 34 2.27 -0.81 17.43
N SER A 35 3.16 -0.03 18.05
CA SER A 35 3.33 0.00 19.50
C SER A 35 2.08 0.50 20.24
N GLN A 36 1.37 1.49 19.70
CA GLN A 36 0.10 1.93 20.27
C GLN A 36 -0.97 0.82 20.19
N MET A 37 -1.06 0.13 19.05
CA MET A 37 -1.99 -0.99 18.88
C MET A 37 -1.63 -2.16 19.79
N MET A 38 -0.35 -2.46 19.96
CA MET A 38 0.16 -3.50 20.85
C MET A 38 -0.29 -3.26 22.30
N ARG A 39 -0.08 -2.05 22.83
CA ARG A 39 -0.53 -1.67 24.18
C ARG A 39 -2.04 -1.78 24.33
N ARG A 40 -2.78 -1.41 23.28
CA ARG A 40 -4.24 -1.48 23.28
C ARG A 40 -4.75 -2.92 23.33
N CYS A 41 -4.16 -3.81 22.51
CA CYS A 41 -4.49 -5.23 22.49
C CYS A 41 -4.16 -5.91 23.83
N ALA A 42 -2.98 -5.63 24.38
CA ALA A 42 -2.58 -6.16 25.69
C ALA A 42 -3.56 -5.71 26.80
N ARG A 43 -3.96 -4.44 26.85
CA ARG A 43 -4.92 -3.94 27.84
C ARG A 43 -6.32 -4.52 27.69
N ALA A 44 -6.75 -4.82 26.47
CA ALA A 44 -8.08 -5.36 26.22
C ALA A 44 -8.25 -6.81 26.72
N HIS A 45 -7.14 -7.55 26.93
CA HIS A 45 -7.13 -8.94 27.42
C HIS A 45 -8.14 -9.83 26.70
N ILE A 46 -8.27 -9.66 25.38
CA ILE A 46 -9.23 -10.41 24.57
C ILE A 46 -8.62 -11.80 24.28
N PRO A 47 -9.26 -12.91 24.69
CA PRO A 47 -8.72 -14.25 24.55
C PRO A 47 -8.98 -14.83 23.14
N TYR A 48 -8.75 -14.03 22.10
CA TYR A 48 -8.91 -14.42 20.69
C TYR A 48 -7.74 -13.88 19.86
N VAL A 49 -7.50 -14.50 18.72
CA VAL A 49 -6.44 -14.09 17.79
C VAL A 49 -6.88 -12.84 17.03
N TYR A 50 -6.08 -11.78 17.06
CA TYR A 50 -6.33 -10.55 16.29
C TYR A 50 -6.17 -10.79 14.79
N CYS A 51 -7.10 -10.25 14.00
CA CYS A 51 -7.12 -10.35 12.54
C CYS A 51 -7.48 -9.01 11.90
N GLY A 52 -7.74 -9.00 10.59
CA GLY A 52 -8.22 -7.83 9.87
C GLY A 52 -7.28 -6.62 9.99
N SER A 53 -7.87 -5.42 10.07
CA SER A 53 -7.13 -4.17 10.26
C SER A 53 -6.34 -4.14 11.56
N THR A 54 -6.78 -4.82 12.63
CA THR A 54 -6.03 -4.90 13.89
C THR A 54 -4.72 -5.66 13.70
N ALA A 55 -4.74 -6.80 13.03
CA ALA A 55 -3.50 -7.55 12.72
C ALA A 55 -2.58 -6.75 11.79
N LEU A 56 -3.12 -6.08 10.76
CA LEU A 56 -2.31 -5.23 9.88
C LEU A 56 -1.57 -4.14 10.66
N ARG A 57 -2.26 -3.47 11.59
CA ARG A 57 -1.67 -2.42 12.45
C ARG A 57 -0.65 -2.99 13.44
N LEU A 58 -0.89 -4.16 14.02
CA LEU A 58 0.09 -4.85 14.89
C LEU A 58 1.36 -5.23 14.14
N LEU A 59 1.24 -5.63 12.87
CA LEU A 59 2.36 -5.98 11.99
C LEU A 59 3.10 -4.74 11.46
N GLY A 60 2.57 -3.53 11.64
CA GLY A 60 3.15 -2.30 11.09
C GLY A 60 3.00 -2.16 9.57
N ALA A 61 1.99 -2.83 8.98
CA ALA A 61 1.69 -2.66 7.57
C ALA A 61 1.12 -1.25 7.31
N GLU A 62 1.64 -0.54 6.32
CA GLU A 62 1.05 0.71 5.84
C GLU A 62 -0.31 0.42 5.21
N THR A 63 -1.37 1.07 5.72
CA THR A 63 -2.72 0.97 5.17
C THR A 63 -3.20 2.32 4.62
N PRO A 64 -4.14 2.34 3.67
CA PRO A 64 -4.65 3.59 3.09
C PRO A 64 -5.35 4.52 4.11
N GLU A 65 -5.86 3.97 5.22
CA GLU A 65 -6.45 4.72 6.34
C GLU A 65 -5.41 5.50 7.15
N ASP A 66 -4.15 5.09 7.09
CA ASP A 66 -3.04 5.75 7.78
C ASP A 66 -2.59 7.04 7.10
N LEU A 67 -3.06 7.27 5.87
CA LEU A 67 -2.87 8.47 5.08
C LEU A 67 -4.19 9.26 5.07
N SER A 68 -4.16 10.45 5.64
CA SER A 68 -5.30 11.37 5.74
C SER A 68 -6.17 11.40 4.48
N GLY A 69 -7.43 10.96 4.62
CA GLY A 69 -8.52 11.23 3.67
C GLY A 69 -9.30 9.97 3.24
N PRO A 70 -10.65 9.96 3.33
CA PRO A 70 -11.45 8.90 2.73
C PRO A 70 -11.32 9.01 1.21
N GLY A 71 -10.45 8.18 0.61
CA GLY A 71 -10.33 8.04 -0.84
C GLY A 71 -11.62 7.47 -1.41
N ASN A 72 -12.21 8.21 -2.33
CA ASN A 72 -13.57 8.06 -2.81
C ASN A 72 -13.86 6.67 -3.40
N ALA A 73 -15.04 6.17 -3.05
CA ALA A 73 -15.52 4.83 -3.30
C ALA A 73 -15.96 4.59 -4.75
N TRP A 74 -15.04 4.26 -5.67
CA TRP A 74 -15.35 3.54 -6.91
C TRP A 74 -14.12 2.67 -7.23
N ASP A 75 -14.18 1.35 -7.06
CA ASP A 75 -14.94 0.44 -7.93
C ASP A 75 -15.89 -0.53 -7.17
N ASN A 76 -17.19 -0.31 -7.37
CA ASN A 76 -18.36 -1.18 -7.09
C ASN A 76 -18.82 -1.41 -5.63
N ALA A 77 -18.86 -0.35 -4.81
CA ALA A 77 -19.63 -0.17 -3.55
C ALA A 77 -19.38 -1.12 -2.36
N PRO A 78 -19.62 -0.60 -1.13
CA PRO A 78 -18.65 0.09 -0.30
C PRO A 78 -17.88 -0.91 0.59
N PRO A 79 -16.70 -0.56 1.16
CA PRO A 79 -16.38 -1.11 2.48
C PRO A 79 -17.59 -0.84 3.37
N ARG A 80 -18.09 -1.83 4.12
CA ARG A 80 -19.16 -1.56 5.10
C ARG A 80 -18.77 -0.31 5.88
N THR A 81 -19.62 0.71 5.85
CA THR A 81 -19.44 1.94 6.62
C THR A 81 -19.45 1.57 8.09
N LEU A 82 -18.28 1.20 8.61
CA LEU A 82 -18.03 1.20 10.04
C LEU A 82 -17.86 2.67 10.41
N LYS A 83 -18.99 3.32 10.68
CA LYS A 83 -19.02 4.43 11.64
C LYS A 83 -18.24 3.92 12.85
N HIS A 84 -17.05 4.48 13.11
CA HIS A 84 -16.12 4.16 14.21
C HIS A 84 -14.96 3.17 13.93
N SER A 85 -14.20 3.31 12.84
CA SER A 85 -13.07 2.39 12.54
C SER A 85 -11.80 2.56 13.40
N GLY A 86 -11.71 3.61 14.23
CA GLY A 86 -10.57 3.78 15.15
C GLY A 86 -10.60 2.81 16.33
N ASP A 87 -11.81 2.50 16.82
CA ASP A 87 -12.03 1.89 18.14
C ASP A 87 -12.52 0.44 18.10
N ILE A 88 -12.61 -0.19 16.93
CA ILE A 88 -13.00 -1.60 16.85
C ILE A 88 -11.76 -2.50 16.73
N LEU A 89 -11.69 -3.52 17.58
CA LEU A 89 -10.69 -4.58 17.50
C LEU A 89 -11.27 -5.77 16.72
N HIS A 90 -10.54 -6.24 15.73
CA HIS A 90 -10.94 -7.38 14.90
C HIS A 90 -10.25 -8.65 15.39
N VAL A 91 -11.04 -9.68 15.66
CA VAL A 91 -10.56 -11.00 16.07
C VAL A 91 -11.18 -12.10 15.22
N VAL A 92 -10.53 -13.25 15.16
CA VAL A 92 -11.01 -14.42 14.40
C VAL A 92 -11.49 -15.54 15.32
N VAL A 93 -12.58 -16.18 14.90
CA VAL A 93 -13.16 -17.39 15.49
C VAL A 93 -13.31 -18.47 14.41
N HIS A 94 -13.39 -19.75 14.80
CA HIS A 94 -13.38 -20.87 13.85
C HIS A 94 -14.77 -21.22 13.33
N ALA A 95 -15.83 -20.98 14.12
CA ALA A 95 -17.21 -21.25 13.74
C ALA A 95 -18.16 -20.07 14.02
N PRO A 96 -19.26 -19.92 13.27
CA PRO A 96 -20.25 -18.87 13.53
C PRO A 96 -20.85 -18.90 14.95
N GLY A 97 -20.97 -20.09 15.55
CA GLY A 97 -21.50 -20.26 16.92
C GLY A 97 -20.56 -19.78 18.03
N GLU A 98 -19.29 -19.53 17.73
CA GLU A 98 -18.32 -18.97 18.69
C GLU A 98 -18.43 -17.45 18.81
N ARG A 99 -19.17 -16.79 17.90
CA ARG A 99 -19.34 -15.33 17.92
C ARG A 99 -20.07 -14.90 19.20
N LYS A 100 -19.53 -13.87 19.84
CA LYS A 100 -20.11 -13.19 21.00
C LYS A 100 -20.21 -11.69 20.71
N THR A 101 -21.22 -11.06 21.29
CA THR A 101 -21.30 -9.60 21.30
C THR A 101 -20.38 -9.08 22.40
N LEU A 102 -19.27 -8.48 22.01
CA LEU A 102 -18.33 -7.82 22.91
C LEU A 102 -18.21 -6.34 22.50
N PRO A 103 -18.35 -5.38 23.43
CA PRO A 103 -18.21 -3.96 23.12
C PRO A 103 -16.85 -3.66 22.47
N GLY A 104 -16.86 -2.95 21.33
CA GLY A 104 -15.63 -2.57 20.62
C GLY A 104 -14.89 -3.74 19.94
N VAL A 105 -15.50 -4.91 19.79
CA VAL A 105 -14.87 -6.08 19.14
C VAL A 105 -15.74 -6.58 18.00
N HIS A 106 -15.11 -6.86 16.86
CA HIS A 106 -15.74 -7.50 15.70
C HIS A 106 -15.15 -8.89 15.48
N MET A 107 -16.00 -9.92 15.48
CA MET A 107 -15.59 -11.31 15.34
C MET A 107 -15.80 -11.85 13.91
N HIS A 108 -14.69 -12.10 13.23
CA HIS A 108 -14.62 -12.69 11.90
C HIS A 108 -14.59 -14.22 11.98
N VAL A 109 -15.27 -14.90 11.07
CA VAL A 109 -15.28 -16.37 11.04
C VAL A 109 -14.32 -16.86 9.97
N TRP A 110 -13.33 -17.68 10.35
CA TRP A 110 -12.43 -18.36 9.44
C TRP A 110 -12.41 -19.87 9.71
N LYS A 111 -13.29 -20.59 9.02
CA LYS A 111 -13.35 -22.06 9.09
C LYS A 111 -12.07 -22.66 8.52
N GLY A 112 -11.41 -23.52 9.31
CA GLY A 112 -10.18 -24.19 8.89
C GLY A 112 -8.96 -23.27 8.80
N LEU A 113 -8.93 -22.18 9.59
CA LEU A 113 -7.69 -21.41 9.80
C LEU A 113 -6.60 -22.34 10.34
N ALA A 114 -5.47 -22.42 9.63
CA ALA A 114 -4.37 -23.28 10.00
C ALA A 114 -3.58 -22.71 11.20
N PRO A 115 -3.13 -23.53 12.16
CA PRO A 115 -2.41 -23.03 13.34
C PRO A 115 -1.13 -22.25 13.01
N ASP A 116 -0.45 -22.61 11.93
CA ASP A 116 0.75 -21.94 11.43
C ASP A 116 0.50 -20.54 10.85
N SER A 117 -0.78 -20.16 10.68
CA SER A 117 -1.23 -18.83 10.27
C SER A 117 -1.29 -17.83 11.42
N ILE A 118 -1.01 -18.28 12.65
CA ILE A 118 -1.09 -17.49 13.88
C ILE A 118 0.34 -17.26 14.41
N GLN A 119 0.62 -16.06 14.91
CA GLN A 119 1.82 -15.74 15.65
C GLN A 119 1.46 -15.23 17.05
N GLN A 120 2.37 -15.45 17.99
CA GLN A 120 2.27 -14.97 19.36
C GLN A 120 3.44 -14.03 19.65
N PHE A 121 3.13 -12.85 20.17
CA PHE A 121 4.11 -11.90 20.66
C PHE A 121 4.54 -12.25 22.09
N ALA A 122 5.70 -11.75 22.52
CA ALA A 122 6.27 -12.05 23.85
C ALA A 122 5.33 -11.68 25.02
N ASN A 123 4.47 -10.68 24.84
CA ASN A 123 3.48 -10.24 25.84
C ASN A 123 2.18 -11.07 25.82
N GLY A 124 2.13 -12.19 25.10
CA GLY A 124 0.97 -13.07 25.02
C GLY A 124 -0.10 -12.66 24.02
N VAL A 125 0.00 -11.48 23.40
CA VAL A 125 -0.91 -11.08 22.32
C VAL A 125 -0.73 -12.02 21.13
N GLN A 126 -1.83 -12.51 20.57
CA GLN A 126 -1.83 -13.37 19.38
C GLN A 126 -2.45 -12.63 18.19
N CYS A 127 -1.84 -12.71 17.02
CA CYS A 127 -2.42 -12.19 15.78
C CYS A 127 -2.16 -13.11 14.59
N LEU A 128 -2.89 -12.89 13.50
CA LEU A 128 -2.59 -13.55 12.23
C LEU A 128 -1.22 -13.11 11.71
N ARG A 129 -0.47 -14.07 11.14
CA ARG A 129 0.75 -13.82 10.37
C ARG A 129 0.46 -12.98 9.11
N PRO A 130 1.46 -12.29 8.53
CA PRO A 130 1.27 -11.35 7.43
C PRO A 130 0.36 -11.81 6.27
N ALA A 131 0.59 -12.99 5.70
CA ALA A 131 -0.22 -13.49 4.58
C ALA A 131 -1.68 -13.79 4.97
N ALA A 132 -1.88 -14.32 6.18
CA ALA A 132 -3.22 -14.57 6.73
C ALA A 132 -3.93 -13.26 7.10
N ALA A 133 -3.21 -12.29 7.68
CA ALA A 133 -3.72 -10.97 8.02
C ALA A 133 -4.19 -10.21 6.77
N TRP A 134 -3.36 -10.16 5.72
CA TRP A 134 -3.75 -9.58 4.43
C TRP A 134 -4.96 -10.29 3.80
N SER A 135 -4.99 -11.62 3.86
CA SER A 135 -6.13 -12.40 3.35
C SER A 135 -7.41 -12.14 4.16
N SER A 136 -7.31 -11.88 5.46
CA SER A 136 -8.46 -11.65 6.34
C SER A 136 -9.21 -10.36 6.04
N VAL A 137 -8.57 -9.36 5.43
CA VAL A 137 -9.23 -8.10 5.02
C VAL A 137 -9.86 -8.17 3.64
N ALA A 138 -9.74 -9.29 2.92
CA ALA A 138 -10.15 -9.38 1.51
C ALA A 138 -11.63 -9.07 1.27
N MET A 139 -12.50 -9.31 2.26
CA MET A 139 -13.93 -9.03 2.17
C MET A 139 -14.32 -7.62 2.63
N ASP A 140 -13.46 -6.95 3.41
CA ASP A 140 -13.72 -5.62 3.96
C ASP A 140 -13.00 -4.51 3.16
N ALA A 141 -11.89 -4.84 2.50
CA ALA A 141 -11.10 -3.91 1.70
C ALA A 141 -11.58 -3.82 0.25
N THR A 142 -11.48 -2.64 -0.36
CA THR A 142 -11.61 -2.48 -1.82
C THR A 142 -10.50 -3.23 -2.56
N MET A 143 -10.67 -3.45 -3.87
CA MET A 143 -9.61 -4.10 -4.66
C MET A 143 -8.32 -3.28 -4.65
N LEU A 144 -8.41 -1.95 -4.77
CA LEU A 144 -7.27 -1.06 -4.69
C LEU A 144 -6.57 -1.14 -3.34
N GLN A 145 -7.32 -1.11 -2.23
CA GLN A 145 -6.76 -1.27 -0.89
C GLN A 145 -6.05 -2.61 -0.73
N LEU A 146 -6.63 -3.69 -1.27
CA LEU A 146 -6.02 -5.01 -1.22
C LEU A 146 -4.68 -5.07 -1.98
N ILE A 147 -4.58 -4.38 -3.12
CA ILE A 147 -3.33 -4.21 -3.88
C ILE A 147 -2.32 -3.38 -3.08
N GLN A 148 -2.73 -2.24 -2.54
CA GLN A 148 -1.88 -1.35 -1.74
C GLN A 148 -1.29 -2.05 -0.52
N ILE A 149 -2.11 -2.80 0.22
CA ILE A 149 -1.64 -3.54 1.40
C ILE A 149 -0.69 -4.67 0.96
N ALA A 150 -0.94 -5.36 -0.17
CA ALA A 150 -0.03 -6.38 -0.67
C ALA A 150 1.36 -5.80 -1.02
N GLU A 151 1.41 -4.67 -1.71
CA GLU A 151 2.67 -4.00 -2.04
C GLU A 151 3.35 -3.41 -0.80
N SER A 152 2.57 -2.98 0.19
CA SER A 152 3.07 -2.56 1.51
C SER A 152 3.75 -3.71 2.27
N MET A 153 3.16 -4.92 2.25
CA MET A 153 3.78 -6.10 2.86
C MET A 153 5.17 -6.37 2.28
N GLU A 154 5.32 -6.28 0.96
CA GLU A 154 6.59 -6.46 0.26
C GLU A 154 7.57 -5.31 0.59
N ARG A 155 7.10 -4.07 0.56
CA ARG A 155 7.93 -2.87 0.81
C ARG A 155 8.56 -2.88 2.20
N TYR A 156 7.82 -3.29 3.22
CA TYR A 156 8.30 -3.33 4.61
C TYR A 156 8.88 -4.69 5.02
N GLY A 157 8.98 -5.65 4.09
CA GLY A 157 9.54 -6.98 4.39
C GLY A 157 8.69 -7.84 5.30
N LEU A 158 7.37 -7.58 5.38
CA LEU A 158 6.44 -8.38 6.18
C LEU A 158 6.08 -9.70 5.48
N ALA A 159 5.91 -9.67 4.17
CA ALA A 159 5.72 -10.84 3.32
C ALA A 159 6.03 -10.48 1.88
N THR A 160 6.61 -11.40 1.11
CA THR A 160 6.75 -11.18 -0.34
C THR A 160 5.42 -11.39 -1.06
N LEU A 161 5.25 -10.80 -2.25
CA LEU A 161 4.10 -11.10 -3.11
C LEU A 161 4.02 -12.61 -3.46
N ALA A 162 5.15 -13.32 -3.47
CA ALA A 162 5.19 -14.76 -3.65
C ALA A 162 4.61 -15.51 -2.43
N ASP A 163 4.94 -15.10 -1.21
CA ASP A 163 4.36 -15.66 0.01
C ASP A 163 2.84 -15.47 0.06
N LEU A 164 2.36 -14.28 -0.32
CA LEU A 164 0.93 -14.00 -0.41
C LEU A 164 0.23 -14.90 -1.43
N ARG A 165 0.85 -15.13 -2.60
CA ARG A 165 0.34 -16.07 -3.62
C ARG A 165 0.33 -17.51 -3.12
N ALA A 166 1.42 -17.96 -2.48
CA ALA A 166 1.53 -19.31 -1.94
C ALA A 166 0.45 -19.57 -0.89
N PHE A 167 0.27 -18.64 0.05
CA PHE A 167 -0.78 -18.71 1.06
C PHE A 167 -2.18 -18.76 0.43
N ALA A 168 -2.47 -17.85 -0.51
CA ALA A 168 -3.75 -17.81 -1.21
C ALA A 168 -4.02 -19.10 -2.01
N GLY A 169 -2.98 -19.71 -2.59
CA GLY A 169 -3.06 -20.97 -3.31
C GLY A 169 -3.40 -22.15 -2.40
N ALA A 170 -2.69 -22.29 -1.29
CA ALA A 170 -2.79 -23.42 -0.37
C ALA A 170 -4.06 -23.41 0.49
N HIS A 171 -4.60 -22.24 0.83
CA HIS A 171 -5.69 -22.14 1.81
C HIS A 171 -7.06 -21.89 1.17
N ARG A 172 -8.12 -22.27 1.91
CA ARG A 172 -9.52 -21.93 1.60
C ARG A 172 -10.00 -20.86 2.58
N PHE A 173 -10.51 -19.74 2.05
CA PHE A 173 -11.04 -18.63 2.84
C PHE A 173 -11.94 -17.75 1.98
N GLN A 174 -12.79 -16.94 2.64
CA GLN A 174 -13.63 -15.96 1.95
C GLN A 174 -12.77 -14.85 1.37
N GLY A 175 -13.00 -14.48 0.10
CA GLY A 175 -12.20 -13.45 -0.57
C GLY A 175 -10.96 -13.98 -1.31
N LYS A 176 -10.67 -15.29 -1.32
CA LYS A 176 -9.55 -15.90 -2.08
C LYS A 176 -9.46 -15.41 -3.54
N ARG A 177 -10.58 -15.36 -4.26
CA ARG A 177 -10.61 -14.87 -5.66
C ARG A 177 -10.22 -13.38 -5.78
N ARG A 178 -10.55 -12.56 -4.77
CA ARG A 178 -10.17 -11.15 -4.72
C ARG A 178 -8.67 -11.02 -4.46
N CYS A 179 -8.12 -11.79 -3.53
CA CYS A 179 -6.67 -11.87 -3.28
C CYS A 179 -5.89 -12.25 -4.54
N LEU A 180 -6.30 -13.30 -5.24
CA LEU A 180 -5.63 -13.71 -6.48
C LEU A 180 -5.72 -12.63 -7.58
N ARG A 181 -6.84 -11.91 -7.67
CA ARG A 181 -6.99 -10.78 -8.58
C ARG A 181 -6.08 -9.60 -8.20
N ALA A 182 -5.99 -9.25 -6.91
CA ALA A 182 -5.08 -8.21 -6.45
C ALA A 182 -3.62 -8.59 -6.75
N LEU A 183 -3.23 -9.84 -6.53
CA LEU A 183 -1.87 -10.34 -6.78
C LEU A 183 -1.50 -10.44 -8.26
N SER A 184 -2.47 -10.38 -9.17
CA SER A 184 -2.23 -10.26 -10.62
C SER A 184 -1.98 -8.81 -11.06
N ILE A 185 -2.13 -7.83 -10.15
CA ILE A 185 -2.00 -6.39 -10.43
C ILE A 185 -0.91 -5.77 -9.54
N ALA A 186 -0.72 -6.30 -8.34
CA ALA A 186 0.31 -5.89 -7.39
C ALA A 186 1.72 -6.06 -7.97
N ARG A 187 2.57 -5.06 -7.72
CA ARG A 187 3.94 -4.98 -8.19
C ARG A 187 4.86 -4.56 -7.05
N THR A 188 6.09 -5.04 -7.09
CA THR A 188 7.12 -4.63 -6.14
C THR A 188 7.67 -3.25 -6.51
N GLY A 189 8.16 -2.50 -5.53
CA GLY A 189 9.01 -1.34 -5.77
C GLY A 189 8.32 0.02 -5.68
N SER A 190 7.01 0.10 -5.48
CA SER A 190 6.34 1.38 -5.13
C SER A 190 6.88 1.89 -3.79
N ALA A 191 7.11 3.19 -3.62
CA ALA A 191 7.64 3.74 -2.36
C ALA A 191 6.54 4.11 -1.35
N SER A 192 5.28 4.22 -1.79
CA SER A 192 4.13 4.53 -0.95
C SER A 192 2.83 3.89 -1.46
N VAL A 193 1.80 3.79 -0.61
CA VAL A 193 0.48 3.34 -1.12
C VAL A 193 -0.15 4.36 -2.08
N LYS A 194 0.29 5.64 -2.10
CA LYS A 194 -0.23 6.68 -3.01
C LYS A 194 0.34 6.58 -4.41
N GLU A 195 1.61 6.22 -4.56
CA GLU A 195 2.16 5.84 -5.87
C GLU A 195 1.45 4.61 -6.44
N THR A 196 1.15 3.61 -5.60
CA THR A 196 0.35 2.45 -6.00
C THR A 196 -1.06 2.86 -6.44
N GLU A 197 -1.71 3.77 -5.72
CA GLU A 197 -3.01 4.34 -6.08
C GLU A 197 -2.98 5.04 -7.43
N LEU A 198 -2.02 5.96 -7.63
CA LEU A 198 -1.83 6.68 -8.88
C LEU A 198 -1.65 5.69 -10.05
N ARG A 199 -0.74 4.73 -9.89
CA ARG A 199 -0.44 3.73 -10.91
C ARG A 199 -1.68 2.95 -11.31
N VAL A 200 -2.36 2.32 -10.35
CA VAL A 200 -3.51 1.46 -10.63
C VAL A 200 -4.64 2.27 -11.25
N ARG A 201 -4.91 3.49 -10.77
CA ARG A 201 -5.99 4.33 -11.30
C ARG A 201 -5.73 4.87 -12.69
N LEU A 202 -4.47 5.05 -13.08
CA LEU A 202 -4.09 5.40 -14.45
C LEU A 202 -4.08 4.17 -15.39
N GLU A 203 -3.70 3.00 -14.89
CA GLU A 203 -3.82 1.74 -15.65
C GLU A 203 -5.29 1.38 -15.93
N LEU A 204 -6.19 1.60 -14.95
CA LEU A 204 -7.64 1.49 -15.16
C LEU A 204 -8.17 2.46 -16.22
N ARG A 205 -7.41 3.52 -16.53
CA ARG A 205 -7.71 4.48 -17.60
C ARG A 205 -7.17 4.05 -18.98
N GLY A 206 -6.64 2.84 -19.09
CA GLY A 206 -6.12 2.29 -20.34
C GLY A 206 -4.73 2.80 -20.72
N LEU A 207 -4.05 3.52 -19.82
CA LEU A 207 -2.66 3.91 -20.07
C LEU A 207 -1.73 2.68 -20.07
N PRO A 208 -0.60 2.74 -20.82
CA PRO A 208 0.40 1.68 -20.82
C PRO A 208 0.92 1.35 -19.41
N ALA A 209 1.49 0.15 -19.26
CA ALA A 209 2.10 -0.24 -18.01
C ALA A 209 3.27 0.68 -17.64
N PHE A 210 3.28 1.15 -16.39
CA PHE A 210 4.33 2.01 -15.87
C PHE A 210 5.50 1.19 -15.32
N ALA A 211 6.74 1.62 -15.58
CA ALA A 211 7.86 1.27 -14.73
C ALA A 211 7.75 2.03 -13.40
N ILE A 212 8.10 1.40 -12.28
CA ILE A 212 7.98 1.98 -10.93
C ILE A 212 9.38 2.36 -10.45
N ASN A 213 9.51 3.53 -9.81
CA ASN A 213 10.78 4.07 -9.34
C ASN A 213 11.88 4.02 -10.41
N TYR A 214 11.53 4.52 -11.59
CA TYR A 214 12.36 4.41 -12.79
C TYR A 214 13.52 5.40 -12.73
N ALA A 215 14.74 4.87 -12.78
CA ALA A 215 15.96 5.67 -12.85
C ALA A 215 16.18 6.18 -14.29
N VAL A 216 16.30 7.49 -14.44
CA VAL A 216 16.48 8.14 -15.73
C VAL A 216 17.97 8.24 -16.07
N THR A 217 18.42 7.39 -16.98
CA THR A 217 19.81 7.39 -17.46
C THR A 217 20.21 8.76 -18.00
N GLY A 218 21.41 9.21 -17.62
CA GLY A 218 21.95 10.51 -18.04
C GLY A 218 21.44 11.71 -17.22
N SER A 219 20.66 11.47 -16.16
CA SER A 219 20.22 12.49 -15.20
C SER A 219 20.59 12.07 -13.79
N ALA A 220 21.33 12.89 -13.05
CA ALA A 220 21.75 12.58 -11.69
C ALA A 220 21.89 13.85 -10.84
N TYR A 221 21.79 13.65 -9.52
CA TYR A 221 22.20 14.66 -8.55
C TYR A 221 23.73 14.77 -8.50
N ASP A 222 24.25 15.83 -7.87
CA ASP A 222 25.69 16.01 -7.61
C ASP A 222 26.32 14.82 -6.88
N SER A 223 25.53 14.12 -6.07
CA SER A 223 25.92 12.88 -5.38
C SER A 223 26.09 11.66 -6.30
N ARG A 224 25.94 11.84 -7.62
CA ARG A 224 25.92 10.79 -8.68
C ARG A 224 24.76 9.79 -8.57
N ALA A 225 23.82 10.01 -7.66
CA ALA A 225 22.59 9.24 -7.62
C ALA A 225 21.69 9.65 -8.79
N GLU A 226 21.24 8.68 -9.58
CA GLU A 226 20.35 8.92 -10.73
C GLU A 226 19.04 9.55 -10.27
N HIS A 227 18.50 10.47 -11.08
CA HIS A 227 17.16 10.98 -10.87
C HIS A 227 16.15 9.86 -11.15
N THR A 228 15.27 9.61 -10.18
CA THR A 228 14.18 8.65 -10.32
C THR A 228 12.85 9.36 -10.45
N VAL A 229 11.93 8.82 -11.25
CA VAL A 229 10.51 9.22 -11.24
C VAL A 229 9.67 8.06 -10.69
N ASP A 230 8.62 8.37 -9.94
CA ASP A 230 7.82 7.34 -9.25
C ASP A 230 7.19 6.36 -10.23
N LEU A 231 6.65 6.89 -11.33
CA LEU A 231 6.10 6.11 -12.44
C LEU A 231 6.63 6.63 -13.77
N ALA A 232 7.01 5.72 -14.67
CA ALA A 232 7.47 6.07 -16.01
C ALA A 232 6.82 5.22 -17.10
N ILE A 233 6.57 5.85 -18.25
CA ILE A 233 6.42 5.13 -19.51
C ILE A 233 7.67 5.47 -20.34
N ALA A 234 8.75 4.74 -20.06
CA ALA A 234 10.10 5.10 -20.46
C ALA A 234 10.27 5.27 -21.98
N GLN A 235 9.61 4.42 -22.78
CA GLN A 235 9.66 4.52 -24.24
C GLN A 235 9.10 5.83 -24.79
N TYR A 236 8.28 6.53 -24.01
CA TYR A 236 7.70 7.84 -24.37
C TYR A 236 8.24 8.99 -23.52
N ARG A 237 9.26 8.74 -22.68
CA ARG A 237 9.83 9.72 -21.74
C ARG A 237 8.76 10.46 -20.90
N VAL A 238 7.71 9.74 -20.52
CA VAL A 238 6.68 10.25 -19.60
C VAL A 238 7.03 9.82 -18.19
N GLY A 239 7.10 10.77 -17.26
CA GLY A 239 7.24 10.53 -15.83
C GLY A 239 6.02 11.04 -15.05
N LEU A 240 5.73 10.46 -13.90
CA LEU A 240 4.79 11.00 -12.93
C LEU A 240 5.39 10.95 -11.54
N GLU A 241 5.13 11.99 -10.75
CA GLU A 241 5.58 12.11 -9.37
C GLU A 241 4.40 12.45 -8.46
N TYR A 242 4.21 11.67 -7.41
CA TYR A 242 3.23 11.96 -6.38
C TYR A 242 3.82 12.92 -5.34
N GLN A 243 3.21 14.10 -5.24
CA GLN A 243 3.61 15.15 -4.31
C GLN A 243 2.77 15.07 -3.04
N GLY A 244 3.33 14.45 -2.00
CA GLY A 244 2.74 14.44 -0.67
C GLY A 244 2.76 15.83 0.00
N ASP A 245 1.74 16.16 0.79
CA ASP A 245 1.60 17.48 1.44
C ASP A 245 2.74 17.81 2.42
N GLN A 246 3.52 16.82 2.85
CA GLN A 246 4.61 16.98 3.82
C GLN A 246 5.88 17.64 3.26
N HIS A 247 6.00 17.80 1.94
CA HIS A 247 7.21 18.33 1.29
C HIS A 247 7.24 19.85 1.12
N ARG A 248 6.16 20.55 1.46
CA ARG A 248 6.02 21.99 1.13
C ARG A 248 6.87 22.94 1.98
N SER A 249 7.44 22.49 3.09
CA SER A 249 8.12 23.36 4.07
C SER A 249 9.64 23.40 3.98
N ASP A 250 10.29 22.54 3.18
CA ASP A 250 11.75 22.55 3.02
C ASP A 250 12.17 23.19 1.70
N TYR A 251 12.70 24.42 1.81
CA TYR A 251 13.20 25.19 0.67
C TYR A 251 14.37 24.50 -0.08
N ARG A 252 15.23 23.76 0.61
CA ARG A 252 16.35 23.04 -0.05
C ARG A 252 15.82 21.87 -0.86
N GLN A 253 14.88 21.12 -0.31
CA GLN A 253 14.20 20.04 -1.03
C GLN A 253 13.47 20.59 -2.26
N TYR A 254 12.70 21.66 -2.09
CA TYR A 254 12.01 22.33 -3.20
C TYR A 254 12.94 22.71 -4.36
N ARG A 255 14.08 23.36 -4.06
CA ARG A 255 15.07 23.72 -5.09
C ARG A 255 15.62 22.48 -5.80
N ARG A 256 15.98 21.45 -5.04
CA ARG A 256 16.51 20.20 -5.58
C ARG A 256 15.51 19.50 -6.50
N ASP A 257 14.23 19.49 -6.14
CA ASP A 257 13.16 18.90 -6.96
C ASP A 257 12.92 19.73 -8.23
N ARG A 258 13.01 21.07 -8.14
CA ARG A 258 12.94 21.95 -9.30
C ARG A 258 14.09 21.73 -10.28
N ASP A 259 15.31 21.57 -9.78
CA ASP A 259 16.51 21.32 -10.57
C ASP A 259 16.44 19.94 -11.26
N LYS A 260 15.96 18.91 -10.53
CA LYS A 260 15.65 17.58 -11.09
C LYS A 260 14.67 17.70 -12.27
N LEU A 261 13.55 18.37 -12.08
CA LEU A 261 12.55 18.54 -13.15
C LEU A 261 13.12 19.28 -14.37
N GLY A 262 13.99 20.28 -14.16
CA GLY A 262 14.72 20.95 -15.24
C GLY A 262 15.66 20.02 -16.00
N ALA A 263 16.44 19.21 -15.28
CA ALA A 263 17.34 18.23 -15.88
C ALA A 263 16.59 17.15 -16.68
N LEU A 264 15.46 16.66 -16.16
CA LEU A 264 14.60 15.70 -16.86
C LEU A 264 14.00 16.32 -18.13
N ALA A 265 13.52 17.56 -18.06
CA ALA A 265 13.00 18.27 -19.22
C ALA A 265 14.07 18.49 -20.30
N ALA A 266 15.32 18.80 -19.93
CA ALA A 266 16.44 18.92 -20.88
C ALA A 266 16.74 17.60 -21.62
N LEU A 267 16.39 16.45 -21.02
CA LEU A 267 16.47 15.13 -21.64
C LEU A 267 15.19 14.76 -22.41
N GLY A 268 14.24 15.69 -22.57
CA GLY A 268 12.99 15.49 -23.28
C GLY A 268 11.94 14.70 -22.50
N TRP A 269 12.06 14.61 -21.17
CA TRP A 269 11.02 14.01 -20.34
C TRP A 269 9.89 15.00 -20.06
N THR A 270 8.65 14.51 -20.14
CA THR A 270 7.48 15.21 -19.64
C THR A 270 7.07 14.58 -18.31
N VAL A 271 7.30 15.30 -17.20
CA VAL A 271 6.99 14.83 -15.85
C VAL A 271 5.71 15.51 -15.36
N PHE A 272 4.72 14.72 -14.94
CA PHE A 272 3.48 15.20 -14.34
C PHE A 272 3.54 15.07 -12.82
N GLU A 273 3.49 16.20 -12.12
CA GLU A 273 3.33 16.24 -10.67
C GLU A 273 1.84 16.04 -10.31
N VAL A 274 1.56 15.16 -9.35
CA VAL A 274 0.21 14.76 -8.95
C VAL A 274 0.07 14.90 -7.44
N THR A 275 -0.96 15.63 -6.99
CA THR A 275 -1.21 15.85 -5.57
C THR A 275 -2.31 14.94 -5.02
N GLN A 276 -2.50 14.94 -3.70
CA GLN A 276 -3.65 14.27 -3.09
C GLN A 276 -5.00 14.85 -3.57
N ALA A 277 -5.05 16.15 -3.90
CA ALA A 277 -6.25 16.77 -4.45
C ALA A 277 -6.62 16.20 -5.83
N ASP A 278 -5.62 15.93 -6.68
CA ASP A 278 -5.82 15.28 -7.96
C ASP A 278 -6.29 13.83 -7.78
N LEU A 279 -5.69 13.08 -6.86
CA LEU A 279 -6.14 11.72 -6.54
C LEU A 279 -7.59 11.71 -6.01
N ASN A 280 -8.03 12.76 -5.32
CA ASN A 280 -9.40 12.83 -4.80
C ASN A 280 -10.45 13.19 -5.88
N SER A 281 -10.07 13.52 -7.12
CA SER A 281 -11.02 13.88 -8.21
C SER A 281 -10.90 12.92 -9.39
N GLU A 282 -12.02 12.30 -9.78
CA GLU A 282 -12.09 11.49 -11.01
C GLU A 282 -11.82 12.33 -12.24
N GLU A 283 -12.34 13.56 -12.28
CA GLU A 283 -12.15 14.49 -13.39
C GLU A 283 -10.69 14.92 -13.52
N ALA A 284 -10.00 15.17 -12.40
CA ALA A 284 -8.58 15.49 -12.40
C ALA A 284 -7.75 14.33 -12.95
N LEU A 285 -8.05 13.10 -12.55
CA LEU A 285 -7.35 11.93 -13.07
C LEU A 285 -7.69 11.59 -14.52
N ASP A 286 -8.92 11.86 -14.98
CA ASP A 286 -9.28 11.75 -16.39
C ASP A 286 -8.52 12.76 -17.24
N ARG A 287 -8.42 14.01 -16.76
CA ARG A 287 -7.59 15.04 -17.42
C ARG A 287 -6.11 14.66 -17.41
N LEU A 288 -5.58 14.13 -16.30
CA LEU A 288 -4.20 13.66 -16.23
C LEU A 288 -3.96 12.53 -17.23
N ALA A 289 -4.84 11.53 -17.28
CA ALA A 289 -4.70 10.42 -18.21
C ALA A 289 -4.77 10.88 -19.66
N MET A 290 -5.67 11.81 -19.98
CA MET A 290 -5.75 12.40 -21.32
C MET A 290 -4.47 13.17 -21.68
N ARG A 291 -3.91 13.96 -20.76
CA ARG A 291 -2.64 14.66 -20.98
C ARG A 291 -1.48 13.70 -21.25
N VAL A 292 -1.40 12.60 -20.49
CA VAL A 292 -0.42 11.54 -20.75
C VAL A 292 -0.65 10.90 -22.12
N ALA A 293 -1.90 10.57 -22.47
CA ALA A 293 -2.25 10.00 -23.77
C ALA A 293 -1.87 10.94 -24.94
N CYS A 294 -2.04 12.27 -24.78
CA CYS A 294 -1.61 13.25 -25.77
C CYS A 294 -0.09 13.26 -25.99
N VAL A 295 0.71 13.14 -24.93
CA VAL A 295 2.18 13.06 -25.07
C VAL A 295 2.58 11.79 -25.84
N ILE A 296 1.91 10.67 -25.57
CA ILE A 296 2.14 9.40 -26.27
C ILE A 296 1.71 9.52 -27.75
N ALA A 297 0.55 10.12 -28.00
CA ALA A 297 0.00 10.37 -29.32
C ALA A 297 0.97 11.19 -30.21
N GLN A 298 1.55 12.26 -29.64
CA GLN A 298 2.53 13.10 -30.34
C GLN A 298 3.76 12.33 -30.82
N GLN A 299 4.17 11.28 -30.10
CA GLN A 299 5.34 10.47 -30.47
C GLN A 299 5.00 9.29 -31.38
N THR A 300 3.75 8.83 -31.36
CA THR A 300 3.29 7.63 -32.10
C THR A 300 2.51 7.96 -33.37
N GLY A 301 2.04 9.20 -33.53
CA GLY A 301 1.16 9.62 -34.62
C GLY A 301 -0.26 9.05 -34.54
N ARG A 302 -0.63 8.44 -33.41
CA ARG A 302 -1.98 7.89 -33.16
C ARG A 302 -2.84 8.89 -32.41
N ASP A 303 -4.16 8.75 -32.51
CA ASP A 303 -5.07 9.56 -31.70
C ASP A 303 -4.94 9.25 -30.20
N PRO A 304 -5.00 10.26 -29.32
CA PRO A 304 -4.99 10.04 -27.88
C PRO A 304 -6.25 9.29 -27.46
N HIS A 305 -6.08 8.22 -26.69
CA HIS A 305 -7.18 7.39 -26.22
C HIS A 305 -7.07 7.09 -24.74
N VAL A 306 -8.20 7.22 -24.04
CA VAL A 306 -8.38 6.85 -22.64
C VAL A 306 -9.59 5.90 -22.57
N ALA A 307 -9.48 4.84 -21.79
CA ALA A 307 -10.53 3.84 -21.60
C ALA A 307 -10.97 3.78 -20.14
N ARG A 308 -12.04 3.03 -19.84
CA ARG A 308 -12.38 2.62 -18.47
C ARG A 308 -12.31 1.10 -18.39
N LEU A 309 -11.17 0.60 -17.95
CA LEU A 309 -10.89 -0.83 -17.79
C LEU A 309 -11.34 -1.34 -16.42
N THR A 310 -11.50 -2.65 -16.31
CA THR A 310 -11.73 -3.31 -15.03
C THR A 310 -10.42 -3.84 -14.45
N TYR A 311 -10.35 -4.08 -13.14
CA TYR A 311 -9.25 -4.85 -12.52
C TYR A 311 -9.00 -6.18 -13.24
N ALA A 312 -10.07 -6.81 -13.75
CA ALA A 312 -9.94 -8.06 -14.46
C ALA A 312 -9.11 -7.91 -15.75
N ARG A 313 -9.32 -6.80 -16.48
CA ARG A 313 -8.60 -6.49 -17.72
C ARG A 313 -7.15 -6.11 -17.44
N ILE A 314 -6.89 -5.19 -16.50
CA ILE A 314 -5.50 -4.76 -16.22
C ILE A 314 -4.66 -5.88 -15.58
N GLY A 315 -5.30 -6.83 -14.90
CA GLY A 315 -4.62 -8.01 -14.35
C GLY A 315 -4.39 -9.15 -15.35
N GLN A 316 -4.90 -9.07 -16.58
CA GLN A 316 -4.69 -10.05 -17.66
C GLN A 316 -3.73 -9.55 -18.74
N ALA A 317 -3.61 -8.23 -18.91
CA ALA A 317 -2.82 -7.60 -19.96
C ALA A 317 -1.29 -7.66 -19.68
N ARG A 318 -0.84 -8.62 -18.87
CA ARG A 318 0.51 -8.67 -18.29
C ARG A 318 1.03 -10.10 -18.24
#